data_AF-A0A7K0X8L1-F1
#
_entry.id   AF-A0A7K0X8L1-F1
#
_cell.length_a   1.000
_cell.length_b   1.000
_cell.length_c   1.000
_cell.angle_alpha   90.00
_cell.angle_beta   90.00
_cell.angle_gamma   90.00
#
_symmetry.space_group_name_H-M   'P 1'
#
loop_
_entity.id
_entity.type
_entity.pdbx_description
1 polymer ?
#
loop_
_entity_poly.entity_id
_entity_poly.type
_entity_poly.pdbx_seq_one_letter_code
_entity_poly.pdbx_strand_id
1 'polypeptide(L)'
;MVEPLERLVPDGGLIRGSTITIGGVGATSLALQLSTAASQSGSWVVVVGLNDLAPVAVLEANLDAERIAFIDPGNSGRHVDVLAALIGAVDVIVLDAGLSLRPSDGRRLASRLRERGS
;
A
#
# COMPACT_ATOMS: atom_id res chain seq x y z
N MET A 1 11.85 -9.09 -5.40
CA MET A 1 10.93 -8.94 -6.56
C MET A 1 11.51 -9.72 -7.74
N VAL A 2 10.69 -10.22 -8.66
CA VAL A 2 11.19 -10.92 -9.86
C VAL A 2 11.51 -9.90 -10.97
N GLU A 3 12.59 -10.15 -11.73
CA GLU A 3 13.13 -9.24 -12.75
C GLU A 3 12.08 -8.65 -13.73
N PRO A 4 11.06 -9.41 -14.21
CA PRO A 4 10.07 -8.84 -15.12
C PRO A 4 9.21 -7.72 -14.51
N LEU A 5 9.01 -7.73 -13.19
CA LEU A 5 8.16 -6.75 -12.51
C LEU A 5 8.90 -5.44 -12.18
N GLU A 6 10.23 -5.49 -12.04
CA GLU A 6 11.05 -4.31 -11.78
C GLU A 6 10.87 -3.27 -12.90
N ARG A 7 10.72 -3.74 -14.15
CA ARG A 7 10.52 -2.87 -15.33
C ARG A 7 9.14 -2.21 -15.39
N LEU A 8 8.19 -2.64 -14.55
CA LEU A 8 6.85 -2.03 -14.49
C LEU A 8 6.82 -0.79 -13.59
N VAL A 9 7.86 -0.55 -12.80
CA VAL A 9 7.93 0.56 -11.85
C VAL A 9 9.10 1.47 -12.21
N PRO A 10 8.94 2.81 -12.21
CA PRO A 10 9.96 3.73 -12.71
C PRO A 10 11.35 3.54 -12.11
N ASP A 11 11.42 3.23 -10.82
CA ASP A 11 12.66 3.11 -10.05
C ASP A 11 13.10 1.66 -9.82
N GLY A 12 12.50 0.69 -10.54
CA GLY A 12 12.77 -0.74 -10.30
C GLY A 12 12.18 -1.28 -9.01
N GLY A 13 11.44 -0.46 -8.24
CA GLY A 13 10.87 -0.81 -6.94
C GLY A 13 10.11 0.34 -6.29
N LEU A 14 9.60 0.10 -5.08
CA LEU A 14 8.92 1.13 -4.29
C LEU A 14 9.93 2.09 -3.66
N ILE A 15 9.70 3.40 -3.84
CA ILE A 15 10.48 4.46 -3.21
C ILE A 15 9.69 5.08 -2.06
N ARG A 16 10.36 5.40 -0.95
CA ARG A 16 9.73 6.07 0.20
C ARG A 16 9.14 7.42 -0.22
N GLY A 17 7.98 7.73 0.34
CA GLY A 17 7.25 8.96 0.05
C GLY A 17 6.68 9.06 -1.38
N SER A 18 6.73 7.97 -2.15
CA SER A 18 6.09 7.88 -3.46
C SER A 18 4.67 7.31 -3.37
N THR A 19 3.93 7.39 -4.48
CA THR A 19 2.63 6.74 -4.62
C THR A 19 2.55 6.17 -6.04
N ILE A 20 2.13 4.91 -6.15
CA ILE A 20 1.93 4.22 -7.42
C ILE A 20 0.48 3.77 -7.47
N THR A 21 -0.19 4.05 -8.59
CA THR A 21 -1.54 3.53 -8.86
C THR A 21 -1.42 2.35 -9.80
N ILE A 22 -2.04 1.23 -9.45
CA ILE A 22 -2.00 -0.01 -10.22
C ILE A 22 -3.43 -0.31 -10.68
N GLY A 23 -3.60 -0.59 -11.98
CA GLY A 23 -4.89 -0.92 -12.57
C GLY A 23 -4.86 -2.22 -13.36
N GLY A 24 -6.05 -2.73 -13.69
CA GLY A 24 -6.23 -3.97 -14.45
C GLY A 24 -6.38 -5.21 -13.58
N VAL A 25 -6.55 -6.36 -14.23
CA VAL A 25 -6.95 -7.62 -13.59
C VAL A 25 -5.97 -8.11 -12.51
N GLY A 26 -4.68 -7.84 -12.68
CA GLY A 26 -3.62 -8.27 -11.76
C GLY A 26 -3.23 -7.24 -10.70
N ALA A 27 -4.01 -6.16 -10.51
CA ALA A 27 -3.59 -5.02 -9.69
C ALA A 27 -3.25 -5.41 -8.24
N THR A 28 -4.09 -6.20 -7.59
CA THR A 28 -3.87 -6.66 -6.21
C THR A 28 -2.63 -7.56 -6.12
N SER A 29 -2.48 -8.53 -7.00
CA SER A 29 -1.32 -9.42 -7.02
C SER A 29 -0.02 -8.65 -7.23
N LEU A 30 -0.02 -7.64 -8.11
CA LEU A 30 1.13 -6.79 -8.34
C LEU A 30 1.43 -5.90 -7.12
N ALA A 31 0.39 -5.31 -6.49
CA ALA A 31 0.56 -4.51 -5.28
C ALA A 31 1.19 -5.34 -4.14
N LEU A 32 0.76 -6.58 -3.97
CA LEU A 32 1.34 -7.51 -2.99
C LEU A 32 2.79 -7.80 -3.31
N GLN A 33 3.12 -8.16 -4.56
CA GLN A 33 4.50 -8.46 -4.93
C GLN A 33 5.46 -7.26 -4.79
N LEU A 34 4.99 -6.05 -5.09
CA LEU A 34 5.78 -4.84 -4.85
C LEU A 34 6.06 -4.61 -3.37
N SER A 35 5.14 -5.04 -2.50
CA SER A 35 5.26 -4.88 -1.04
C SER A 35 6.10 -5.99 -0.39
N THR A 36 6.28 -7.14 -1.06
CA THR A 36 7.00 -8.31 -0.53
C THR A 36 8.42 -7.98 -0.08
N ALA A 37 9.21 -7.27 -0.90
CA ALA A 37 10.60 -6.94 -0.55
C ALA A 37 10.70 -6.00 0.67
N ALA A 38 9.74 -5.06 0.81
CA ALA A 38 9.68 -4.19 1.98
C ALA A 38 9.33 -4.98 3.25
N SER A 39 8.32 -5.84 3.17
CA SER A 39 7.90 -6.70 4.28
C SER A 39 9.02 -7.62 4.77
N GLN A 40 9.71 -8.31 3.84
CA GLN A 40 10.83 -9.21 4.16
C GLN A 40 12.07 -8.48 4.72
N SER A 41 12.21 -7.19 4.48
CA SER A 41 13.26 -6.36 5.09
C SER A 41 12.84 -5.76 6.44
N GLY A 42 11.70 -6.21 7.00
CA GLY A 42 11.20 -5.82 8.32
C GLY A 42 10.28 -4.61 8.33
N SER A 43 9.93 -4.07 7.16
CA SER A 43 9.01 -2.94 7.04
C SER A 43 7.56 -3.37 7.26
N TRP A 44 6.74 -2.53 7.89
CA TRP A 44 5.31 -2.81 8.04
C TRP A 44 4.54 -2.52 6.74
N VAL A 45 3.70 -3.47 6.33
CA VAL A 45 2.75 -3.33 5.22
C VAL A 45 1.34 -3.32 5.77
N VAL A 46 0.58 -2.26 5.50
CA VAL A 46 -0.83 -2.17 5.92
C VAL A 46 -1.74 -2.18 4.71
N VAL A 47 -2.65 -3.15 4.67
CA VAL A 47 -3.71 -3.25 3.66
C VAL A 47 -4.95 -2.54 4.18
N VAL A 48 -5.48 -1.61 3.40
CA VAL A 48 -6.63 -0.77 3.79
C VAL A 48 -7.77 -0.97 2.78
N GLY A 49 -8.89 -1.51 3.27
CA GLY A 49 -10.16 -1.62 2.54
C GLY A 49 -10.26 -2.66 1.43
N LEU A 50 -9.21 -3.45 1.17
CA LEU A 50 -9.30 -4.61 0.27
C LEU A 50 -10.06 -5.77 0.96
N ASN A 51 -11.36 -5.62 1.16
CA ASN A 51 -12.19 -6.54 1.95
C ASN A 51 -12.30 -7.94 1.35
N ASP A 52 -12.15 -8.07 0.03
CA ASP A 52 -12.15 -9.37 -0.67
C ASP A 52 -10.78 -10.06 -0.65
N LEU A 53 -9.72 -9.40 -0.14
CA LEU A 53 -8.40 -10.00 -0.04
C LEU A 53 -8.31 -10.90 1.19
N ALA A 54 -8.31 -12.21 0.95
CA ALA A 54 -8.10 -13.19 2.01
C ALA A 54 -6.67 -13.09 2.60
N PRO A 55 -6.49 -13.14 3.93
CA PRO A 55 -5.17 -13.09 4.55
C PRO A 55 -4.20 -14.17 4.04
N VAL A 56 -4.70 -15.34 3.65
CA VAL A 56 -3.89 -16.42 3.07
C VAL A 56 -3.23 -16.00 1.74
N ALA A 57 -3.88 -15.19 0.92
CA ALA A 57 -3.33 -14.75 -0.37
C ALA A 57 -2.06 -13.89 -0.19
N VAL A 58 -1.95 -13.21 0.95
CA VAL A 58 -0.80 -12.41 1.31
C VAL A 58 0.39 -13.30 1.70
N LEU A 59 0.12 -14.41 2.39
CA LEU A 59 1.13 -15.42 2.72
C LEU A 59 1.63 -16.12 1.45
N GLU A 60 0.73 -16.47 0.53
CA GLU A 60 1.08 -17.04 -0.78
C GLU A 60 1.91 -16.07 -1.64
N ALA A 61 1.72 -14.77 -1.46
CA ALA A 61 2.53 -13.73 -2.10
C ALA A 61 3.91 -13.51 -1.45
N ASN A 62 4.28 -14.32 -0.44
CA ASN A 62 5.54 -14.29 0.31
C ASN A 62 5.76 -13.03 1.16
N LEU A 63 4.71 -12.32 1.55
CA LEU A 63 4.86 -11.26 2.55
C LEU A 63 5.07 -11.88 3.95
N ASP A 64 5.80 -11.17 4.81
CA ASP A 64 6.06 -11.58 6.19
C ASP A 64 4.80 -11.38 7.05
N ALA A 65 4.20 -12.48 7.50
CA ALA A 65 2.99 -12.50 8.30
C ALA A 65 3.08 -11.65 9.57
N GLU A 66 4.27 -11.53 10.17
CA GLU A 66 4.48 -10.75 11.39
C GLU A 66 4.58 -9.24 11.13
N ARG A 67 4.59 -8.82 9.85
CA ARG A 67 4.77 -7.44 9.40
C ARG A 67 3.60 -6.91 8.60
N ILE A 68 2.44 -7.54 8.73
CA ILE A 68 1.24 -7.18 7.97
C ILE A 68 0.07 -6.90 8.89
N ALA A 69 -0.66 -5.84 8.59
CA ALA A 69 -1.95 -5.55 9.21
C ALA A 69 -3.03 -5.28 8.15
N PHE A 70 -4.26 -5.66 8.49
CA PHE A 70 -5.44 -5.36 7.69
C PHE A 70 -6.30 -4.37 8.45
N ILE A 71 -6.73 -3.32 7.76
CA ILE A 71 -7.60 -2.30 8.32
C ILE A 71 -8.82 -2.18 7.40
N ASP A 72 -9.98 -2.47 7.97
CA ASP A 72 -11.26 -2.05 7.40
C ASP A 72 -11.51 -0.60 7.87
N PRO A 73 -11.46 0.40 6.98
CA PRO A 73 -11.70 1.79 7.36
C PRO A 73 -13.20 2.09 7.59
N GLY A 74 -14.08 1.10 7.39
CA GLY A 74 -15.53 1.17 7.58
C GLY A 74 -16.22 2.12 6.60
N ASN A 75 -17.53 2.34 6.77
CA ASN A 75 -18.31 3.23 5.88
C ASN A 75 -18.45 4.68 6.39
N SER A 76 -17.69 5.03 7.43
CA SER A 76 -17.83 6.29 8.18
C SER A 76 -17.34 7.54 7.43
N GLY A 77 -16.73 7.40 6.25
CA GLY A 77 -16.10 8.50 5.50
C GLY A 77 -14.79 8.99 6.12
N ARG A 78 -14.27 8.31 7.16
CA ARG A 78 -13.03 8.69 7.88
C ARG A 78 -11.75 8.10 7.28
N HIS A 79 -11.79 7.66 6.03
CA HIS A 79 -10.67 6.99 5.37
C HIS A 79 -9.43 7.90 5.29
N VAL A 80 -9.66 9.20 5.11
CA VAL A 80 -8.60 10.22 5.11
C VAL A 80 -7.87 10.27 6.46
N ASP A 81 -8.60 10.18 7.57
CA ASP A 81 -7.99 10.20 8.92
C ASP A 81 -7.18 8.94 9.17
N VAL A 82 -7.71 7.78 8.76
CA VAL A 82 -7.01 6.48 8.84
C VAL A 82 -5.70 6.55 8.06
N LEU A 83 -5.75 7.00 6.80
CA LEU A 83 -4.54 7.13 5.98
C LEU A 83 -3.57 8.15 6.54
N ALA A 84 -4.05 9.28 7.04
CA ALA A 84 -3.20 10.30 7.67
C ALA A 84 -2.48 9.76 8.92
N ALA A 85 -3.14 8.91 9.72
CA ALA A 85 -2.53 8.26 10.87
C ALA A 85 -1.47 7.23 10.45
N LEU A 86 -1.75 6.44 9.41
CA LEU A 86 -0.84 5.41 8.91
C LEU A 86 0.43 5.99 8.29
N ILE A 87 0.36 7.09 7.54
CA ILE A 87 1.53 7.69 6.88
C ILE A 87 2.67 7.99 7.87
N GLY A 88 2.37 8.30 9.13
CA GLY A 88 3.39 8.55 10.16
C GLY A 88 3.88 7.29 10.89
N ALA A 89 3.16 6.19 10.78
CA ALA A 89 3.29 5.02 11.64
C ALA A 89 3.82 3.76 10.93
N VAL A 90 3.69 3.67 9.61
CA VAL A 90 4.05 2.48 8.83
C VAL A 90 4.83 2.82 7.57
N ASP A 91 5.48 1.82 6.97
CA ASP A 91 6.37 2.00 5.83
C ASP A 91 5.65 1.91 4.48
N VAL A 92 4.69 0.99 4.34
CA VAL A 92 3.95 0.75 3.10
C VAL A 92 2.46 0.66 3.40
N ILE A 93 1.66 1.37 2.59
CA ILE A 93 0.21 1.32 2.63
C ILE A 93 -0.30 0.82 1.27
N VAL A 94 -1.02 -0.30 1.28
CA VAL A 94 -1.76 -0.82 0.12
C VAL A 94 -3.22 -0.43 0.29
N LEU A 95 -3.72 0.42 -0.60
CA LEU A 95 -5.05 1.02 -0.51
C LEU A 95 -5.95 0.47 -1.61
N ASP A 96 -7.19 0.10 -1.25
CA ASP A 96 -8.23 -0.16 -2.25
C ASP A 96 -8.55 1.11 -3.06
N ALA A 97 -8.45 1.04 -4.38
CA ALA A 97 -8.80 2.12 -5.29
C ALA A 97 -10.31 2.49 -5.23
N GLY A 98 -11.15 1.59 -4.72
CA GLY A 98 -12.56 1.85 -4.43
C GLY A 98 -12.78 2.85 -3.29
N LEU A 99 -11.79 3.09 -2.43
CA LEU A 99 -11.84 4.11 -1.39
C LEU A 99 -11.65 5.49 -2.02
N SER A 100 -12.76 6.11 -2.39
CA SER A 100 -12.76 7.42 -3.05
C SER A 100 -12.24 8.51 -2.10
N LEU A 101 -11.10 9.11 -2.46
CA LEU A 101 -10.57 10.29 -1.81
C LEU A 101 -10.93 11.54 -2.60
N ARG A 102 -11.30 12.62 -1.91
CA ARG A 102 -11.41 13.92 -2.57
C ARG A 102 -10.05 14.33 -3.13
N PRO A 103 -9.97 14.98 -4.30
CA PRO A 103 -8.68 15.39 -4.87
C PRO A 103 -7.83 16.27 -3.94
N SER A 104 -8.46 17.10 -3.11
CA SER A 104 -7.78 17.91 -2.08
C SER A 104 -7.10 17.04 -1.02
N ASP A 105 -7.78 16.00 -0.57
CA ASP A 105 -7.29 15.10 0.48
C ASP A 105 -6.17 14.22 -0.07
N GLY A 106 -6.33 13.71 -1.29
CA GLY A 106 -5.27 12.96 -1.98
C GLY A 106 -3.98 13.77 -2.13
N ARG A 107 -4.08 15.04 -2.56
CA ARG A 107 -2.91 15.94 -2.65
C ARG A 107 -2.27 16.18 -1.28
N ARG A 108 -3.08 16.39 -0.24
CA ARG A 108 -2.58 16.61 1.13
C ARG A 108 -1.86 15.38 1.67
N LEU A 109 -2.42 14.18 1.47
CA LEU A 109 -1.79 12.92 1.87
C LEU A 109 -0.49 12.68 1.10
N ALA A 110 -0.48 12.95 -0.21
CA ALA A 110 0.73 12.84 -1.03
C ALA A 110 1.85 13.82 -0.61
N SER A 111 1.50 15.05 -0.17
CA SER A 111 2.50 15.98 0.41
C SER A 111 3.14 15.37 1.67
N ARG A 112 2.30 14.88 2.59
CA ARG A 112 2.76 14.27 3.84
C ARG A 112 3.61 13.01 3.63
N LEU A 113 3.26 12.17 2.65
CA LEU A 113 4.07 11.02 2.26
C LEU A 113 5.48 11.45 1.86
N ARG A 114 5.62 12.48 1.01
CA ARG A 114 6.93 13.00 0.60
C ARG A 114 7.72 13.61 1.75
N GLU A 115 7.06 14.41 2.60
CA GLU A 115 7.67 14.99 3.80
C GLU A 115 8.22 13.91 4.74
N ARG A 116 7.55 12.75 4.83
CA ARG A 116 7.97 11.64 5.68
C ARG A 116 8.99 10.71 5.01
N GLY A 117 9.05 10.70 3.69
CA GLY A 117 9.97 9.86 2.91
C GLY A 117 11.35 10.48 2.65
N SER A 118 11.52 11.77 2.94
CA SER A 118 12.80 12.49 2.91
C SER A 118 13.60 12.31 4.19
#